data_AF-A0A9D1NFH4-F1
#
_entry.id   AF-A0A9D1NFH4-F1
#
_cell.length_a   1.000
_cell.length_b   1.000
_cell.length_c   1.000
_cell.angle_alpha   90.00
_cell.angle_beta   90.00
_cell.angle_gamma   90.00
#
_symmetry.space_group_name_H-M   'P 1'
#
loop_
_entity.id
_entity.type
_entity.pdbx_description
1 polymer ?
#
loop_
_entity_poly.entity_id
_entity_poly.type
_entity_poly.pdbx_seq_one_letter_code
_entity_poly.pdbx_strand_id
1 'polypeptide(L)'
;MAFCKFSSEYVISKETPVDNLFINEFLPYAPAECVKVYLYGLYKCTNSSSYDNTIENFAKVLNLTEEEVEDAFLYWQDEGLVQVLNTCPIEIRFMPLKNVINNTKKYKPEEFSTFNRQVQEILEGRQITPTEYDEYYYLLKTMHFQPEALLMIIKFCTQIKGANVGYKYIVTVAKNWANEGITTTKSVEERLFTYEQAGSDLEKLLKICGAKRNATLEEREMFLKWTKELGFNYNTIEYVAKLLKPTKVNFEKLDARLLKYYEMKKLSIKEIEDYEKEKSEMYTLAREINKKMGLYYENLEPVVENYISKWLNLGHNSTSLLALADYCFKNSIRTLEGLDSTVLKLYKLGIVSMEAIEEYMQELISLDKEIKEILEKLGISRMVTNQDRTYYKTWKQDWNLSSELIALGVEMSAGKFQPLQYLNKLLSNWHTNSVKTLDEAKNYIIPEKAPEKVSKNKGRSYKKEELDALFDSLEEIEL
;
A
#
# COMPACT_ATOMS: atom_id res chain seq x y z
N MET A 1 -16.27 -41.64 57.79
CA MET A 1 -16.36 -40.23 58.25
C MET A 1 -14.97 -39.61 58.16
N ALA A 2 -14.83 -38.44 57.54
CA ALA A 2 -13.55 -37.73 57.48
C ALA A 2 -13.17 -37.14 58.85
N PHE A 3 -11.87 -37.21 59.18
CA PHE A 3 -11.29 -36.73 60.44
C PHE A 3 -11.28 -35.20 60.56
N CYS A 4 -11.14 -34.48 59.44
CA CYS A 4 -11.23 -33.01 59.37
C CYS A 4 -12.23 -32.60 58.29
N LYS A 5 -13.05 -31.57 58.55
CA LYS A 5 -14.02 -30.99 57.60
C LYS A 5 -14.04 -29.47 57.72
N PHE A 6 -14.27 -28.77 56.61
CA PHE A 6 -14.53 -27.33 56.61
C PHE A 6 -15.95 -27.02 57.13
N SER A 7 -16.15 -25.87 57.77
CA SER A 7 -17.50 -25.38 58.09
C SER A 7 -18.26 -25.01 56.82
N SER A 8 -19.59 -25.07 56.84
CA SER A 8 -20.45 -24.70 55.71
C SER A 8 -20.20 -23.26 55.25
N GLU A 9 -20.03 -22.33 56.18
CA GLU A 9 -19.71 -20.92 55.92
C GLU A 9 -18.38 -20.75 55.17
N TYR A 10 -17.38 -21.56 55.53
CA TYR A 10 -16.06 -21.52 54.89
C TYR A 10 -16.07 -22.13 53.48
N VAL A 11 -16.97 -23.07 53.20
CA VAL A 11 -17.17 -23.62 51.86
C VAL A 11 -17.92 -22.64 50.96
N ILE A 12 -18.90 -21.92 51.49
CA ILE A 12 -19.64 -20.89 50.75
C ILE A 12 -18.74 -19.70 50.37
N SER A 13 -17.77 -19.35 51.22
CA SER A 13 -16.82 -18.25 50.95
C SER A 13 -15.67 -18.64 50.00
N LYS A 14 -15.64 -19.86 49.48
CA LYS A 14 -14.59 -20.35 48.57
C LYS A 14 -15.02 -20.26 47.12
N GLU A 15 -14.04 -20.14 46.25
CA GLU A 15 -14.21 -20.17 44.80
C GLU A 15 -14.11 -21.61 44.27
N THR A 16 -14.87 -21.93 43.22
CA THR A 16 -14.74 -23.19 42.48
C THR A 16 -13.95 -22.93 41.21
N PRO A 17 -12.67 -23.34 41.13
CA PRO A 17 -11.85 -23.07 39.95
C PRO A 17 -12.32 -23.92 38.77
N VAL A 18 -12.51 -23.27 37.62
CA VAL A 18 -12.83 -23.91 36.33
C VAL A 18 -11.66 -23.68 35.40
N ASP A 19 -11.17 -24.73 34.75
CA ASP A 19 -10.05 -24.63 33.82
C ASP A 19 -10.48 -23.86 32.55
N ASN A 20 -9.65 -22.95 32.06
CA ASN A 20 -9.92 -22.20 30.83
C ASN A 20 -10.08 -23.12 29.62
N LEU A 21 -9.46 -24.30 29.65
CA LEU A 21 -9.65 -25.32 28.63
C LEU A 21 -11.09 -25.83 28.56
N PHE A 22 -11.76 -25.99 29.72
CA PHE A 22 -13.18 -26.34 29.75
C PHE A 22 -14.04 -25.23 29.11
N ILE A 23 -13.73 -23.98 29.43
CA ILE A 23 -14.47 -22.80 28.94
C ILE A 23 -14.35 -22.65 27.42
N ASN A 24 -13.17 -22.91 26.86
CA ASN A 24 -12.94 -22.72 25.42
C ASN A 24 -13.44 -23.90 24.58
N GLU A 25 -13.22 -25.15 25.03
CA GLU A 25 -13.41 -26.33 24.18
C GLU A 25 -14.73 -27.07 24.46
N PHE A 26 -15.28 -26.99 25.68
CA PHE A 26 -16.42 -27.82 26.09
C PHE A 26 -17.68 -26.99 26.38
N LEU A 27 -17.55 -25.85 27.07
CA LEU A 27 -18.67 -24.98 27.44
C LEU A 27 -19.53 -24.50 26.26
N PRO A 28 -18.97 -24.08 25.09
CA PRO A 28 -19.77 -23.53 24.00
C PRO A 28 -20.71 -24.55 23.33
N TYR A 29 -20.37 -25.84 23.42
CA TYR A 29 -21.05 -26.93 22.72
C TYR A 29 -21.87 -27.83 23.65
N ALA A 30 -21.70 -27.70 24.97
CA ALA A 30 -22.37 -28.55 25.95
C ALA A 30 -23.81 -28.10 26.25
N PRO A 31 -24.75 -29.03 26.49
CA PRO A 31 -26.10 -28.68 26.93
C PRO A 31 -26.10 -27.90 28.26
N ALA A 32 -26.98 -26.91 28.39
CA ALA A 32 -27.03 -26.04 29.56
C ALA A 32 -27.19 -26.82 30.89
N GLU A 33 -28.01 -27.86 30.89
CA GLU A 33 -28.22 -28.71 32.08
C GLU A 33 -26.95 -29.51 32.44
N CYS A 34 -26.22 -30.01 31.44
CA CYS A 34 -24.95 -30.71 31.66
C CYS A 34 -23.89 -29.78 32.27
N VAL A 35 -23.83 -28.51 31.83
CA VAL A 35 -22.91 -27.51 32.39
C VAL A 35 -23.24 -27.20 33.85
N LYS A 36 -24.53 -27.06 34.19
CA LYS A 36 -24.96 -26.87 35.59
C LYS A 36 -24.55 -28.04 36.48
N VAL A 37 -24.79 -29.27 36.02
CA VAL A 37 -24.42 -30.50 36.74
C VAL A 37 -22.90 -30.58 36.92
N TYR A 38 -22.12 -30.23 35.90
CA TYR A 38 -20.64 -30.24 35.95
C TYR A 38 -20.09 -29.25 36.98
N LEU A 39 -20.53 -28.00 36.93
CA LEU A 39 -20.08 -26.94 37.84
C LEU A 39 -20.49 -27.21 39.29
N TYR A 40 -21.72 -27.69 39.50
CA TYR A 40 -22.19 -28.08 40.82
C TYR A 40 -21.45 -29.32 41.35
N GLY A 41 -21.09 -30.26 40.47
CA GLY A 41 -20.22 -31.38 40.77
C GLY A 41 -18.83 -30.94 41.24
N LEU A 42 -18.18 -30.03 40.51
CA LEU A 42 -16.88 -29.46 40.90
C LEU A 42 -16.95 -28.78 42.28
N TYR A 43 -18.02 -28.02 42.55
CA TYR A 43 -18.27 -27.42 43.85
C TYR A 43 -18.37 -28.49 44.94
N LYS A 44 -19.13 -29.56 44.73
CA LYS A 44 -19.27 -30.67 45.70
C LYS A 44 -17.99 -31.48 45.91
N CYS A 45 -17.12 -31.58 44.91
CA CYS A 45 -15.81 -32.20 45.05
C CYS A 45 -14.92 -31.48 46.09
N THR A 46 -15.10 -30.17 46.31
CA THR A 46 -14.35 -29.42 47.33
C THR A 46 -14.69 -29.85 48.77
N ASN A 47 -15.85 -30.50 48.97
CA ASN A 47 -16.29 -31.06 50.24
C ASN A 47 -16.91 -32.46 50.05
N SER A 48 -16.09 -33.41 49.57
CA SER A 48 -16.50 -34.78 49.24
C SER A 48 -17.15 -35.56 50.38
N SER A 49 -16.93 -35.14 51.64
CA SER A 49 -17.48 -35.78 52.85
C SER A 49 -18.74 -35.12 53.38
N SER A 50 -19.35 -34.21 52.61
CA SER A 50 -20.63 -33.61 52.94
C SER A 50 -21.78 -34.61 52.76
N TYR A 51 -22.74 -34.61 53.68
CA TYR A 51 -23.91 -35.50 53.64
C TYR A 51 -24.89 -35.15 52.53
N ASP A 52 -24.74 -33.96 51.93
CA ASP A 52 -25.56 -33.43 50.85
C ASP A 52 -24.93 -33.66 49.46
N ASN A 53 -23.87 -34.49 49.38
CA ASN A 53 -23.27 -34.91 48.13
C ASN A 53 -23.90 -36.24 47.64
N THR A 54 -25.19 -36.17 47.32
CA THR A 54 -26.00 -37.31 46.82
C THR A 54 -26.75 -36.92 45.55
N ILE A 55 -27.05 -37.89 44.68
CA ILE A 55 -27.81 -37.67 43.42
C ILE A 55 -29.16 -36.99 43.72
N GLU A 56 -29.85 -37.43 44.78
CA GLU A 56 -31.10 -36.83 45.27
C GLU A 56 -30.98 -35.32 45.55
N ASN A 57 -29.84 -34.87 46.09
CA ASN A 57 -29.60 -33.46 46.37
C ASN A 57 -29.21 -32.68 45.11
N PHE A 58 -28.51 -33.31 44.17
CA PHE A 58 -28.26 -32.72 42.85
C PHE A 58 -29.57 -32.45 42.12
N ALA A 59 -30.45 -33.45 42.07
CA ALA A 59 -31.78 -33.35 41.47
C ALA A 59 -32.60 -32.21 42.09
N LYS A 60 -32.67 -32.15 43.42
CA LYS A 60 -33.41 -31.10 44.15
C LYS A 60 -32.87 -29.69 43.94
N VAL A 61 -31.54 -29.50 43.99
CA VAL A 61 -30.92 -28.17 43.91
C VAL A 61 -30.89 -27.63 42.49
N LEU A 62 -30.64 -28.51 41.52
CA LEU A 62 -30.57 -28.12 40.10
C LEU A 62 -31.94 -28.14 39.41
N ASN A 63 -32.99 -28.58 40.12
CA ASN A 63 -34.35 -28.73 39.60
C ASN A 63 -34.40 -29.66 38.37
N LEU A 64 -33.75 -30.82 38.52
CA LEU A 64 -33.64 -31.90 37.52
C LEU A 64 -34.15 -33.21 38.13
N THR A 65 -34.46 -34.20 37.30
CA THR A 65 -34.70 -35.57 37.75
C THR A 65 -33.39 -36.30 38.07
N GLU A 66 -33.45 -37.37 38.86
CA GLU A 66 -32.27 -38.19 39.15
C GLU A 66 -31.70 -38.82 37.87
N GLU A 67 -32.57 -39.23 36.95
CA GLU A 67 -32.20 -39.74 35.62
C GLU A 67 -31.47 -38.67 34.79
N GLU A 68 -31.94 -37.42 34.78
CA GLU A 68 -31.29 -36.33 34.05
C GLU A 68 -29.90 -35.98 34.61
N VAL A 69 -29.70 -36.13 35.92
CA VAL A 69 -28.40 -35.95 36.56
C VAL A 69 -27.44 -37.08 36.18
N GLU A 70 -27.91 -38.32 36.15
CA GLU A 70 -27.12 -39.47 35.69
C GLU A 70 -26.73 -39.34 34.21
N ASP A 71 -27.69 -38.99 33.34
CA ASP A 71 -27.46 -38.75 31.92
C ASP A 71 -26.43 -37.63 31.68
N ALA A 72 -26.48 -36.56 32.48
CA ALA A 72 -25.50 -35.49 32.41
C ALA A 72 -24.08 -35.98 32.77
N PHE A 73 -23.92 -36.88 33.74
CA PHE A 73 -22.61 -37.45 34.06
C PHE A 73 -22.15 -38.49 33.03
N LEU A 74 -23.07 -39.22 32.40
CA LEU A 74 -22.76 -40.10 31.27
C LEU A 74 -22.28 -39.30 30.05
N TYR A 75 -22.90 -38.15 29.75
CA TYR A 75 -22.43 -37.22 28.72
C TYR A 75 -20.99 -36.77 28.98
N TRP A 76 -20.66 -36.36 30.22
CA TRP A 76 -19.30 -35.96 30.56
C TRP A 76 -18.30 -37.11 30.62
N GLN A 77 -18.78 -38.35 30.82
CA GLN A 77 -17.96 -39.53 30.67
C GLN A 77 -17.60 -39.79 29.21
N ASP A 78 -18.53 -39.62 28.28
CA ASP A 78 -18.27 -39.74 26.85
C ASP A 78 -17.29 -38.67 26.34
N GLU A 79 -17.36 -37.45 26.90
CA GLU A 79 -16.39 -36.38 26.65
C GLU A 79 -15.05 -36.57 27.39
N GLY A 80 -14.92 -37.61 28.23
CA GLY A 80 -13.69 -37.97 28.93
C GLY A 80 -13.34 -37.08 30.13
N LEU A 81 -14.26 -36.21 30.55
CA LEU A 81 -14.08 -35.27 31.66
C LEU A 81 -14.34 -35.94 33.02
N VAL A 82 -15.14 -36.99 33.02
CA VAL A 82 -15.63 -37.68 34.22
C VAL A 82 -15.54 -39.19 34.01
N GLN A 83 -15.40 -39.94 35.10
CA GLN A 83 -15.55 -41.39 35.12
C GLN A 83 -16.64 -41.75 36.13
N VAL A 84 -17.70 -42.40 35.65
CA VAL A 84 -18.78 -42.93 36.49
C VAL A 84 -18.41 -44.36 36.87
N LEU A 85 -18.32 -44.62 38.18
CA LEU A 85 -18.10 -45.95 38.74
C LEU A 85 -19.43 -46.47 39.26
N ASN A 86 -19.84 -47.64 38.77
CA ASN A 86 -21.06 -48.35 39.19
C ASN A 86 -20.88 -48.99 40.58
N THR A 87 -20.54 -48.19 41.58
CA THR A 87 -20.57 -48.56 43.00
C THR A 87 -21.96 -48.26 43.58
N CYS A 88 -22.30 -48.83 44.74
CA CYS A 88 -23.51 -48.47 45.49
C CYS A 88 -23.09 -47.77 46.79
N PRO A 89 -23.20 -46.43 46.90
CA PRO A 89 -23.72 -45.46 45.92
C PRO A 89 -22.74 -45.16 44.76
N ILE A 90 -23.28 -44.65 43.63
CA ILE A 90 -22.52 -44.32 42.41
C ILE A 90 -21.43 -43.31 42.75
N GLU A 91 -20.19 -43.57 42.32
CA GLU A 91 -19.05 -42.68 42.54
C GLU A 91 -18.67 -42.01 41.22
N ILE A 92 -18.61 -40.68 41.23
CA ILE A 92 -18.29 -39.86 40.06
C ILE A 92 -16.90 -39.25 40.28
N ARG A 93 -15.95 -39.56 39.40
CA ARG A 93 -14.57 -39.04 39.46
C ARG A 93 -14.29 -38.06 38.34
N PHE A 94 -13.89 -36.85 38.69
CA PHE A 94 -13.46 -35.85 37.71
C PHE A 94 -12.02 -36.14 37.26
N MET A 95 -11.81 -36.10 35.95
CA MET A 95 -10.51 -36.40 35.33
C MET A 95 -9.75 -35.12 35.01
N PRO A 96 -8.40 -35.11 35.08
CA PRO A 96 -7.61 -33.98 34.64
C PRO A 96 -7.78 -33.73 33.14
N LEU A 97 -8.19 -32.51 32.77
CA LEU A 97 -8.44 -32.11 31.38
C LEU A 97 -7.22 -32.27 30.45
N LYS A 98 -6.00 -32.18 31.01
CA LYS A 98 -4.74 -32.41 30.26
C LYS A 98 -4.63 -33.83 29.68
N ASN A 99 -5.28 -34.83 30.29
CA ASN A 99 -5.27 -36.20 29.79
C ASN A 99 -6.25 -36.40 28.62
N VAL A 100 -7.24 -35.53 28.46
CA VAL A 100 -8.22 -35.55 27.36
C VAL A 100 -7.58 -35.10 26.05
N ILE A 101 -6.60 -34.20 26.12
CA ILE A 101 -5.82 -33.77 24.94
C ILE A 101 -4.87 -34.88 24.45
N ASN A 102 -4.34 -35.70 25.37
CA ASN A 102 -3.38 -36.77 25.04
C ASN A 102 -4.03 -38.11 24.65
N ASN A 103 -5.26 -38.37 25.13
CA ASN A 103 -6.08 -39.44 24.59
C ASN A 103 -6.79 -38.88 23.35
N THR A 104 -6.20 -39.10 22.17
CA THR A 104 -6.97 -39.07 20.93
C THR A 104 -8.31 -39.75 21.18
N LYS A 105 -9.43 -39.02 21.05
CA LYS A 105 -10.79 -39.57 21.11
C LYS A 105 -10.75 -40.84 20.24
N LYS A 106 -10.79 -42.02 20.85
CA LYS A 106 -10.89 -43.28 20.11
C LYS A 106 -12.29 -43.32 19.55
N TYR A 107 -12.52 -42.63 18.44
CA TYR A 107 -13.78 -42.66 17.72
C TYR A 107 -14.07 -44.11 17.36
N LYS A 108 -15.25 -44.61 17.74
CA LYS A 108 -15.65 -45.97 17.39
C LYS A 108 -15.74 -46.04 15.85
N PRO A 109 -14.92 -46.86 15.17
CA PRO A 109 -14.89 -46.90 13.70
C PRO A 109 -16.23 -47.30 13.06
N GLU A 110 -17.12 -47.91 13.85
CA GLU A 110 -18.43 -48.40 13.40
C GLU A 110 -19.39 -47.26 13.03
N GLU A 111 -19.38 -46.14 13.77
CA GLU A 111 -20.27 -44.98 13.55
C GLU A 111 -20.00 -44.30 12.20
N PHE A 112 -18.75 -44.33 11.74
CA PHE A 112 -18.31 -43.71 10.48
C PHE A 112 -18.00 -44.73 9.38
N SER A 113 -18.42 -45.98 9.53
CA SER A 113 -18.11 -47.07 8.59
C SER A 113 -18.50 -46.75 7.14
N THR A 114 -19.67 -46.13 6.93
CA THR A 114 -20.16 -45.69 5.63
C THR A 114 -19.28 -44.59 5.03
N PHE A 115 -18.97 -43.57 5.83
CA PHE A 115 -18.08 -42.47 5.45
C PHE A 115 -16.68 -42.98 5.13
N ASN A 116 -16.08 -43.83 5.97
CA ASN A 116 -14.74 -44.37 5.76
C ASN A 116 -14.63 -45.15 4.45
N ARG A 117 -15.63 -45.97 4.14
CA ARG A 117 -15.70 -46.66 2.84
C ARG A 117 -15.72 -45.66 1.68
N GLN A 118 -16.57 -44.64 1.76
CA GLN A 118 -16.69 -43.63 0.70
C GLN A 118 -15.41 -42.81 0.54
N VAL A 119 -14.73 -42.43 1.63
CA VAL A 119 -13.44 -41.74 1.54
C VAL A 119 -12.39 -42.64 0.90
N GLN A 120 -12.34 -43.93 1.26
CA GLN A 120 -11.41 -44.90 0.68
C GLN A 120 -11.68 -45.17 -0.80
N GLU A 121 -12.93 -45.12 -1.24
CA GLU A 121 -13.32 -45.19 -2.67
C GLU A 121 -12.87 -43.94 -3.45
N ILE A 122 -12.81 -42.76 -2.82
CA ILE A 122 -12.36 -41.53 -3.48
C ILE A 122 -10.83 -41.44 -3.55
N LEU A 123 -10.14 -41.90 -2.50
CA LEU A 123 -8.68 -41.88 -2.38
C LEU A 123 -8.06 -43.20 -2.85
N GLU A 124 -8.36 -43.63 -4.09
CA GLU A 124 -7.91 -44.91 -4.66
C GLU A 124 -6.37 -45.06 -4.73
N GLY A 125 -5.62 -43.94 -4.70
CA GLY A 125 -4.17 -43.94 -4.83
C GLY A 125 -3.40 -44.37 -3.57
N ARG A 126 -4.04 -44.37 -2.38
CA ARG A 126 -3.36 -44.71 -1.12
C ARG A 126 -4.30 -45.26 -0.06
N GLN A 127 -3.74 -46.05 0.85
CA GLN A 127 -4.46 -46.40 2.08
C GLN A 127 -4.47 -45.22 3.04
N ILE A 128 -5.64 -44.98 3.61
CA ILE A 128 -5.87 -43.91 4.58
C ILE A 128 -5.38 -44.40 5.95
N THR A 129 -4.53 -43.61 6.59
CA THR A 129 -3.96 -43.97 7.90
C THR A 129 -4.97 -43.73 9.01
N PRO A 130 -4.89 -44.45 10.15
CA PRO A 130 -5.75 -44.17 11.31
C PRO A 130 -5.67 -42.71 11.77
N THR A 131 -4.48 -42.12 11.77
CA THR A 131 -4.26 -40.71 12.11
C THR A 131 -4.96 -39.72 11.18
N GLU A 132 -5.18 -40.11 9.93
CA GLU A 132 -5.91 -39.28 8.97
C GLU A 132 -7.43 -39.39 9.17
N TYR A 133 -7.92 -40.60 9.48
CA TYR A 133 -9.31 -40.77 9.89
C TYR A 133 -9.63 -39.94 11.15
N ASP A 134 -8.71 -39.91 12.12
CA ASP A 134 -8.88 -39.10 13.33
C ASP A 134 -9.07 -37.60 13.00
N GLU A 135 -8.31 -37.06 12.03
CA GLU A 135 -8.49 -35.67 11.57
C GLU A 135 -9.83 -35.47 10.83
N TYR A 136 -10.29 -36.46 10.05
CA TYR A 136 -11.61 -36.37 9.42
C TYR A 136 -12.74 -36.43 10.45
N TYR A 137 -12.62 -37.27 11.48
CA TYR A 137 -13.59 -37.31 12.57
C TYR A 137 -13.62 -36.01 13.37
N TYR A 138 -12.45 -35.39 13.58
CA TYR A 138 -12.36 -34.06 14.17
C TYR A 138 -13.15 -33.03 13.35
N LEU A 139 -13.03 -33.04 12.01
CA LEU A 139 -13.80 -32.14 11.15
C LEU A 139 -15.32 -32.40 11.23
N LEU A 140 -15.74 -33.66 11.29
CA LEU A 140 -17.16 -34.01 11.37
C LEU A 140 -17.78 -33.66 12.73
N LYS A 141 -17.08 -33.97 13.83
CA LYS A 141 -17.63 -33.83 15.18
C LYS A 141 -17.38 -32.45 15.79
N THR A 142 -16.16 -31.91 15.66
CA THR A 142 -15.76 -30.65 16.29
C THR A 142 -16.10 -29.44 15.42
N MET A 143 -15.87 -29.52 14.11
CA MET A 143 -16.22 -28.44 13.17
C MET A 143 -17.62 -28.60 12.56
N HIS A 144 -18.39 -29.59 13.04
CA HIS A 144 -19.77 -29.88 12.63
C HIS A 144 -19.99 -30.02 11.11
N PHE A 145 -19.03 -30.59 10.39
CA PHE A 145 -19.21 -30.90 8.96
C PHE A 145 -20.26 -31.98 8.74
N GLN A 146 -21.09 -31.80 7.72
CA GLN A 146 -21.90 -32.90 7.19
C GLN A 146 -20.99 -33.94 6.47
N PRO A 147 -21.22 -35.26 6.64
CA PRO A 147 -20.39 -36.29 6.03
C PRO A 147 -20.25 -36.13 4.51
N GLU A 148 -21.36 -35.85 3.83
CA GLU A 148 -21.40 -35.66 2.38
C GLU A 148 -20.66 -34.38 1.93
N ALA A 149 -20.67 -33.32 2.75
CA ALA A 149 -19.91 -32.09 2.48
C ALA A 149 -18.40 -32.35 2.51
N LEU A 150 -17.92 -33.09 3.51
CA LEU A 150 -16.51 -33.45 3.61
C LEU A 150 -16.07 -34.37 2.46
N LEU A 151 -16.94 -35.31 2.02
CA LEU A 151 -16.67 -36.14 0.85
C LEU A 151 -16.52 -35.31 -0.45
N MET A 152 -17.33 -34.27 -0.61
CA MET A 152 -17.22 -33.35 -1.76
C MET A 152 -15.91 -32.57 -1.74
N ILE A 153 -15.48 -32.09 -0.57
CA ILE A 153 -14.17 -31.42 -0.41
C ILE A 153 -13.02 -32.38 -0.77
N ILE A 154 -13.07 -33.63 -0.32
CA ILE A 154 -12.07 -34.65 -0.63
C ILE A 154 -12.02 -34.93 -2.13
N LYS A 155 -13.17 -35.13 -2.80
CA LYS A 155 -13.26 -35.30 -4.25
C LYS A 155 -12.68 -34.12 -5.03
N PHE A 156 -12.97 -32.90 -4.57
CA PHE A 156 -12.42 -31.70 -5.20
C PHE A 156 -10.89 -31.63 -5.04
N CYS A 157 -10.36 -31.99 -3.86
CA CYS A 157 -8.92 -32.01 -3.62
C CYS A 157 -8.20 -33.06 -4.48
N THR A 158 -8.81 -34.23 -4.72
CA THR A 158 -8.24 -35.26 -5.59
C THR A 158 -8.27 -34.86 -7.07
N GLN A 159 -9.29 -34.13 -7.52
CA GLN A 159 -9.32 -33.58 -8.88
C GLN A 159 -8.19 -32.57 -9.15
N ILE A 160 -7.79 -31.78 -8.13
CA ILE A 160 -6.72 -30.78 -8.27
C ILE A 160 -5.32 -31.41 -8.18
N LYS A 161 -5.04 -32.18 -7.11
CA LYS A 161 -3.68 -32.70 -6.82
C LYS A 161 -3.46 -34.15 -7.23
N GLY A 162 -4.48 -34.83 -7.76
CA GLY A 162 -4.46 -36.24 -8.11
C GLY A 162 -4.78 -37.16 -6.93
N ALA A 163 -4.85 -38.46 -7.22
CA ALA A 163 -5.29 -39.50 -6.27
C ALA A 163 -4.39 -39.66 -5.02
N ASN A 164 -3.13 -39.19 -5.07
CA ASN A 164 -2.16 -39.25 -3.96
C ASN A 164 -2.11 -37.98 -3.12
N VAL A 165 -3.18 -37.18 -3.10
CA VAL A 165 -3.24 -35.97 -2.28
C VAL A 165 -2.99 -36.28 -0.80
N GLY A 166 -2.08 -35.52 -0.19
CA GLY A 166 -1.76 -35.67 1.23
C GLY A 166 -2.87 -35.12 2.11
N TYR A 167 -3.22 -35.86 3.17
CA TYR A 167 -4.34 -35.52 4.06
C TYR A 167 -4.24 -34.13 4.69
N LYS A 168 -3.02 -33.67 5.02
CA LYS A 168 -2.80 -32.33 5.57
C LYS A 168 -3.38 -31.24 4.68
N TYR A 169 -3.27 -31.37 3.36
CA TYR A 169 -3.85 -30.41 2.42
C TYR A 169 -5.38 -30.42 2.48
N ILE A 170 -6.00 -31.61 2.49
CA ILE A 170 -7.46 -31.75 2.61
C ILE A 170 -7.95 -31.11 3.92
N VAL A 171 -7.27 -31.42 5.03
CA VAL A 171 -7.60 -30.88 6.35
C VAL A 171 -7.47 -29.36 6.37
N THR A 172 -6.43 -28.78 5.76
CA THR A 172 -6.30 -27.31 5.65
C THR A 172 -7.44 -26.69 4.86
N VAL A 173 -7.80 -27.27 3.69
CA VAL A 173 -8.92 -26.77 2.87
C VAL A 173 -10.23 -26.84 3.65
N ALA A 174 -10.49 -27.98 4.30
CA ALA A 174 -11.70 -28.16 5.11
C ALA A 174 -11.75 -27.21 6.31
N LYS A 175 -10.63 -27.00 7.01
CA LYS A 175 -10.54 -26.04 8.13
C LYS A 175 -10.80 -24.60 7.66
N ASN A 176 -10.24 -24.19 6.52
CA ASN A 176 -10.50 -22.85 5.96
C ASN A 176 -11.98 -22.67 5.63
N TRP A 177 -12.62 -23.66 5.01
CA TRP A 177 -14.05 -23.59 4.67
C TRP A 177 -14.94 -23.65 5.90
N ALA A 178 -14.58 -24.41 6.93
CA ALA A 178 -15.28 -24.37 8.22
C ALA A 178 -15.19 -22.99 8.87
N ASN A 179 -14.03 -22.33 8.83
CA ASN A 179 -13.87 -20.97 9.36
C ASN A 179 -14.72 -19.94 8.58
N GLU A 180 -14.98 -20.16 7.30
CA GLU A 180 -15.93 -19.39 6.48
C GLU A 180 -17.41 -19.77 6.72
N GLY A 181 -17.68 -20.76 7.58
CA GLY A 181 -19.03 -21.27 7.87
C GLY A 181 -19.59 -22.23 6.82
N ILE A 182 -18.75 -22.71 5.89
CA ILE A 182 -19.13 -23.61 4.79
C ILE A 182 -18.99 -25.07 5.25
N THR A 183 -19.94 -25.55 6.05
CA THR A 183 -19.91 -26.90 6.66
C THR A 183 -21.04 -27.84 6.19
N THR A 184 -22.01 -27.31 5.45
CA THR A 184 -23.17 -28.07 4.93
C THR A 184 -22.99 -28.51 3.48
N THR A 185 -23.72 -29.55 3.06
CA THR A 185 -23.70 -30.07 1.69
C THR A 185 -24.03 -29.00 0.67
N LYS A 186 -25.13 -28.28 0.90
CA LYS A 186 -25.58 -27.20 0.01
C LYS A 186 -24.55 -26.08 -0.11
N SER A 187 -23.97 -25.62 1.00
CA SER A 187 -22.97 -24.56 0.98
C SER A 187 -21.68 -25.00 0.25
N VAL A 188 -21.27 -26.25 0.43
CA VAL A 188 -20.12 -26.82 -0.28
C VAL A 188 -20.41 -26.96 -1.77
N GLU A 189 -21.59 -27.45 -2.15
CA GLU A 189 -22.00 -27.56 -3.56
C GLU A 189 -22.02 -26.20 -4.27
N GLU A 190 -22.62 -25.18 -3.64
CA GLU A 190 -22.64 -23.82 -4.19
C GLU A 190 -21.21 -23.28 -4.38
N ARG A 191 -20.32 -23.48 -3.41
CA ARG A 191 -18.91 -23.06 -3.50
C ARG A 191 -18.19 -23.79 -4.64
N LEU A 192 -18.36 -25.11 -4.74
CA LEU A 192 -17.77 -25.90 -5.83
C LEU A 192 -18.31 -25.47 -7.21
N PHE A 193 -19.60 -25.19 -7.31
CA PHE A 193 -20.22 -24.68 -8.53
C PHE A 193 -19.65 -23.33 -8.95
N THR A 194 -19.38 -22.42 -8.00
CA THR A 194 -18.69 -21.16 -8.32
C THR A 194 -17.27 -21.39 -8.84
N TYR A 195 -16.55 -22.38 -8.31
CA TYR A 195 -15.22 -22.74 -8.80
C TYR A 195 -15.24 -23.39 -10.18
N GLU A 196 -16.26 -24.19 -10.50
CA GLU A 196 -16.42 -24.78 -11.83
C GLU A 196 -16.72 -23.71 -12.89
N GLN A 197 -17.64 -22.78 -12.59
CA GLN A 197 -17.93 -21.66 -13.50
C GLN A 197 -16.69 -20.80 -13.76
N ALA A 198 -15.93 -20.48 -12.71
CA ALA A 198 -14.69 -19.74 -12.81
C ALA A 198 -13.56 -20.56 -13.48
N GLY A 199 -13.67 -21.90 -13.48
CA GLY A 199 -12.63 -22.81 -13.93
C GLY A 199 -12.29 -22.65 -15.41
N SER A 200 -13.30 -22.51 -16.28
CA SER A 200 -13.05 -22.34 -17.73
C SER A 200 -12.26 -21.07 -18.06
N ASP A 201 -12.59 -19.98 -17.38
CA ASP A 201 -11.94 -18.69 -17.57
C ASP A 201 -10.56 -18.65 -16.89
N LEU A 202 -10.43 -19.26 -15.72
CA LEU A 202 -9.15 -19.40 -15.04
C LEU A 202 -8.17 -20.29 -15.82
N GLU A 203 -8.63 -21.34 -16.49
CA GLU A 203 -7.80 -22.17 -17.37
C GLU A 203 -7.26 -21.39 -18.57
N LYS A 204 -8.09 -20.53 -19.18
CA LYS A 204 -7.63 -19.63 -20.26
C LYS A 204 -6.59 -18.65 -19.72
N LEU A 205 -6.81 -18.07 -18.54
CA LEU A 205 -5.88 -17.16 -17.89
C LEU A 205 -4.54 -17.85 -17.57
N LEU A 206 -4.57 -19.06 -17.04
CA LEU A 206 -3.37 -19.86 -16.74
C LEU A 206 -2.56 -20.18 -17.99
N LYS A 207 -3.21 -20.49 -19.11
CA LYS A 207 -2.55 -20.68 -20.41
C LYS A 207 -1.82 -19.42 -20.87
N ILE A 208 -2.41 -18.24 -20.67
CA ILE A 208 -1.79 -16.95 -20.99
C ILE A 208 -0.56 -16.71 -20.08
N CYS A 209 -0.65 -17.07 -18.80
CA CYS A 209 0.46 -17.01 -17.85
C CYS A 209 1.55 -18.08 -18.10
N GLY A 210 1.36 -18.98 -19.08
CA GLY A 210 2.34 -20.03 -19.41
C GLY A 210 2.30 -21.27 -18.52
N ALA A 211 1.29 -21.40 -17.65
CA ALA A 211 1.11 -22.57 -16.80
C ALA A 211 0.46 -23.72 -17.59
N LYS A 212 1.07 -24.91 -17.54
CA LYS A 212 0.52 -26.16 -18.10
C LYS A 212 -0.17 -27.05 -17.06
N ARG A 213 -0.42 -26.52 -15.87
CA ARG A 213 -1.02 -27.23 -14.73
C ARG A 213 -2.45 -26.75 -14.48
N ASN A 214 -3.19 -27.53 -13.71
CA ASN A 214 -4.48 -27.10 -13.16
C ASN A 214 -4.28 -25.94 -12.17
N ALA A 215 -5.30 -25.10 -12.04
CA ALA A 215 -5.32 -24.02 -11.05
C ALA A 215 -5.17 -24.58 -9.63
N THR A 216 -4.45 -23.87 -8.75
CA THR A 216 -4.48 -24.16 -7.32
C THR A 216 -5.77 -23.63 -6.68
N LEU A 217 -6.00 -23.96 -5.41
CA LEU A 217 -7.09 -23.37 -4.62
C LEU A 217 -6.90 -21.84 -4.51
N GLU A 218 -5.68 -21.42 -4.13
CA GLU A 218 -5.31 -20.01 -3.95
C GLU A 218 -5.55 -19.18 -5.23
N GLU A 219 -5.21 -19.72 -6.41
CA GLU A 219 -5.45 -19.03 -7.68
C GLU A 219 -6.95 -18.89 -8.01
N ARG A 220 -7.76 -19.89 -7.63
CA ARG A 220 -9.22 -19.81 -7.76
C ARG A 220 -9.80 -18.76 -6.82
N GLU A 221 -9.33 -18.72 -5.58
CA GLU A 221 -9.75 -17.72 -4.59
C GLU A 221 -9.38 -16.32 -5.05
N MET A 222 -8.15 -16.10 -5.54
CA MET A 222 -7.72 -14.81 -6.12
C MET A 222 -8.61 -14.41 -7.31
N PHE A 223 -8.92 -15.34 -8.21
CA PHE A 223 -9.77 -15.06 -9.36
C PHE A 223 -11.22 -14.73 -8.96
N LEU A 224 -11.78 -15.45 -7.97
CA LEU A 224 -13.09 -15.12 -7.41
C LEU A 224 -13.07 -13.75 -6.73
N LYS A 225 -12.03 -13.42 -5.97
CA LYS A 225 -11.84 -12.08 -5.39
C LYS A 225 -11.86 -11.02 -6.50
N TRP A 226 -11.11 -11.21 -7.59
CA TRP A 226 -11.08 -10.23 -8.68
C TRP A 226 -12.43 -10.04 -9.36
N THR A 227 -13.18 -11.11 -9.57
CA THR A 227 -14.45 -11.06 -10.32
C THR A 227 -15.66 -10.71 -9.46
N LYS A 228 -15.76 -11.25 -8.24
CA LYS A 228 -16.91 -11.09 -7.33
C LYS A 228 -16.74 -9.93 -6.35
N GLU A 229 -15.56 -9.76 -5.77
CA GLU A 229 -15.33 -8.71 -4.76
C GLU A 229 -14.88 -7.40 -5.40
N LEU A 230 -13.89 -7.46 -6.30
CA LEU A 230 -13.36 -6.27 -6.98
C LEU A 230 -14.17 -5.88 -8.22
N GLY A 231 -15.02 -6.78 -8.74
CA GLY A 231 -15.92 -6.50 -9.86
C GLY A 231 -15.26 -6.45 -11.24
N PHE A 232 -14.04 -6.96 -11.41
CA PHE A 232 -13.38 -7.01 -12.71
C PHE A 232 -14.03 -8.03 -13.64
N ASN A 233 -14.18 -7.68 -14.92
CA ASN A 233 -14.55 -8.63 -15.96
C ASN A 233 -13.34 -9.50 -16.34
N TYR A 234 -13.58 -10.77 -16.68
CA TYR A 234 -12.56 -11.67 -17.24
C TYR A 234 -11.72 -11.01 -18.34
N ASN A 235 -12.35 -10.30 -19.29
CA ASN A 235 -11.63 -9.64 -20.38
C ASN A 235 -10.64 -8.57 -19.89
N THR A 236 -10.95 -7.92 -18.76
CA THR A 236 -10.06 -6.93 -18.14
C THR A 236 -8.89 -7.61 -17.46
N ILE A 237 -9.14 -8.71 -16.74
CA ILE A 237 -8.10 -9.53 -16.09
C ILE A 237 -7.16 -10.12 -17.16
N GLU A 238 -7.71 -10.64 -18.25
CA GLU A 238 -6.97 -11.15 -19.40
C GLU A 238 -6.06 -10.06 -20.01
N TYR A 239 -6.58 -8.85 -20.19
CA TYR A 239 -5.81 -7.73 -20.71
C TYR A 239 -4.63 -7.37 -19.78
N VAL A 240 -4.88 -7.24 -18.48
CA VAL A 240 -3.82 -6.95 -17.49
C VAL A 240 -2.79 -8.08 -17.42
N ALA A 241 -3.21 -9.33 -17.54
CA ALA A 241 -2.30 -10.48 -17.59
C ALA A 241 -1.39 -10.44 -18.83
N LYS A 242 -1.90 -10.03 -20.00
CA LYS A 242 -1.10 -9.87 -21.21
C LYS A 242 -0.12 -8.70 -21.14
N LEU A 243 -0.46 -7.63 -20.40
CA LEU A 243 0.47 -6.51 -20.14
C LEU A 243 1.69 -6.96 -19.31
N LEU A 244 1.50 -7.91 -18.39
CA LEU A 244 2.59 -8.48 -17.61
C LEU A 244 3.32 -9.52 -18.49
N LYS A 245 4.60 -9.27 -18.82
CA LYS A 245 5.37 -10.13 -19.75
C LYS A 245 5.22 -11.64 -19.44
N PRO A 246 4.91 -12.50 -20.44
CA PRO A 246 4.48 -13.89 -20.24
C PRO A 246 5.49 -14.81 -19.53
N THR A 247 6.78 -14.46 -19.50
CA THR A 247 7.83 -15.29 -18.87
C THR A 247 7.99 -15.07 -17.36
N LYS A 248 7.26 -14.12 -16.74
CA LYS A 248 7.36 -13.79 -15.29
C LYS A 248 6.03 -13.43 -14.63
N VAL A 249 4.89 -13.84 -15.20
CA VAL A 249 3.57 -13.60 -14.58
C VAL A 249 3.39 -14.57 -13.41
N ASN A 250 3.53 -14.04 -12.19
CA ASN A 250 3.06 -14.72 -10.98
C ASN A 250 1.66 -14.17 -10.66
N PHE A 251 0.72 -15.01 -10.22
CA PHE A 251 -0.63 -14.59 -9.83
C PHE A 251 -0.60 -13.48 -8.77
N GLU A 252 0.39 -13.48 -7.88
CA GLU A 252 0.63 -12.41 -6.91
C GLU A 252 0.91 -11.04 -7.56
N LYS A 253 1.65 -11.00 -8.68
CA LYS A 253 1.92 -9.75 -9.40
C LYS A 253 0.69 -9.26 -10.15
N LEU A 254 -0.11 -10.20 -10.65
CA LEU A 254 -1.40 -9.89 -11.26
C LEU A 254 -2.36 -9.34 -10.20
N ASP A 255 -2.43 -9.96 -9.01
CA ASP A 255 -3.20 -9.47 -7.86
C ASP A 255 -2.77 -8.05 -7.48
N ALA A 256 -1.46 -7.82 -7.26
CA ALA A 256 -0.94 -6.50 -6.90
C ALA A 256 -1.28 -5.43 -7.96
N ARG A 257 -1.25 -5.78 -9.25
CA ARG A 257 -1.57 -4.82 -10.32
C ARG A 257 -3.07 -4.54 -10.39
N LEU A 258 -3.91 -5.56 -10.24
CA LEU A 258 -5.36 -5.42 -10.21
C LEU A 258 -5.82 -4.63 -8.97
N LEU A 259 -5.23 -4.88 -7.81
CA LEU A 259 -5.48 -4.08 -6.60
C LEU A 259 -5.13 -2.61 -6.81
N LYS A 260 -3.98 -2.31 -7.43
CA LYS A 260 -3.62 -0.93 -7.77
C LYS A 260 -4.63 -0.27 -8.70
N TYR A 261 -5.12 -0.98 -9.71
CA TYR A 261 -6.17 -0.45 -10.61
C TYR A 261 -7.50 -0.27 -9.88
N TYR A 262 -7.84 -1.17 -8.97
CA TYR A 262 -9.03 -1.07 -8.13
C TYR A 262 -8.97 0.14 -7.19
N GLU A 263 -7.84 0.38 -6.53
CA GLU A 263 -7.61 1.58 -5.70
C GLU A 263 -7.77 2.87 -6.51
N MET A 264 -7.33 2.86 -7.78
CA MET A 264 -7.51 3.96 -8.73
C MET A 264 -8.91 4.03 -9.35
N LYS A 265 -9.81 3.10 -8.98
CA LYS A 265 -11.18 2.93 -9.52
C LYS A 265 -11.24 2.75 -11.04
N LYS A 266 -10.22 2.09 -11.62
CA LYS A 266 -10.12 1.78 -13.05
C LYS A 266 -10.50 0.31 -13.25
N LEU A 267 -11.76 0.05 -13.63
CA LEU A 267 -12.31 -1.30 -13.73
C LEU A 267 -12.50 -1.76 -15.19
N SER A 268 -12.47 -0.84 -16.15
CA SER A 268 -12.65 -1.14 -17.56
C SER A 268 -11.33 -1.20 -18.32
N ILE A 269 -11.33 -1.94 -19.43
CA ILE A 269 -10.17 -2.06 -20.34
C ILE A 269 -9.72 -0.69 -20.83
N LYS A 270 -10.66 0.18 -21.23
CA LYS A 270 -10.36 1.53 -21.74
C LYS A 270 -9.68 2.40 -20.69
N GLU A 271 -10.20 2.39 -19.47
CA GLU A 271 -9.63 3.16 -18.36
C GLU A 271 -8.20 2.72 -18.01
N ILE A 272 -7.92 1.43 -18.10
CA ILE A 272 -6.58 0.87 -17.86
C ILE A 272 -5.66 1.18 -19.05
N GLU A 273 -6.16 1.08 -20.28
CA GLU A 273 -5.45 1.45 -21.51
C GLU A 273 -5.03 2.92 -21.50
N ASP A 274 -5.97 3.82 -21.21
CA ASP A 274 -5.74 5.26 -21.13
C ASP A 274 -4.70 5.57 -20.05
N TYR A 275 -4.82 4.95 -18.87
CA TYR A 275 -3.85 5.12 -17.79
C TYR A 275 -2.44 4.62 -18.16
N GLU A 276 -2.33 3.43 -18.76
CA GLU A 276 -1.02 2.88 -19.12
C GLU A 276 -0.39 3.68 -20.25
N LYS A 277 -1.21 4.20 -21.17
CA LYS A 277 -0.79 5.10 -22.24
C LYS A 277 -0.27 6.41 -21.67
N GLU A 278 -1.05 7.12 -20.85
CA GLU A 278 -0.65 8.36 -20.17
C GLU A 278 0.63 8.15 -19.37
N LYS A 279 0.72 7.06 -18.60
CA LYS A 279 1.93 6.70 -17.87
C LYS A 279 3.12 6.52 -18.82
N SER A 280 2.97 5.75 -19.89
CA SER A 280 4.06 5.53 -20.84
C SER A 280 4.53 6.83 -21.49
N GLU A 281 3.61 7.73 -21.82
CA GLU A 281 3.89 9.05 -22.40
C GLU A 281 4.61 9.97 -21.42
N MET A 282 4.25 9.96 -20.13
CA MET A 282 4.98 10.72 -19.11
C MET A 282 6.41 10.20 -18.94
N TYR A 283 6.62 8.89 -18.97
CA TYR A 283 7.96 8.30 -18.85
C TYR A 283 8.81 8.52 -20.12
N THR A 284 8.21 8.49 -21.32
CA THR A 284 8.94 8.84 -22.55
C THR A 284 9.33 10.32 -22.55
N LEU A 285 8.41 11.20 -22.15
CA LEU A 285 8.69 12.63 -22.00
C LEU A 285 9.80 12.88 -20.97
N ALA A 286 9.76 12.23 -19.81
CA ALA A 286 10.83 12.32 -18.81
C ALA A 286 12.19 11.90 -19.39
N ARG A 287 12.25 10.81 -20.16
CA ARG A 287 13.49 10.35 -20.83
C ARG A 287 13.98 11.36 -21.85
N GLU A 288 13.10 11.91 -22.66
CA GLU A 288 13.46 12.87 -23.70
C GLU A 288 13.95 14.20 -23.11
N ILE A 289 13.28 14.70 -22.06
CA ILE A 289 13.73 15.89 -21.32
C ILE A 289 15.09 15.65 -20.68
N ASN A 290 15.27 14.52 -19.98
CA ASN A 290 16.55 14.17 -19.38
C ASN A 290 17.66 14.08 -20.44
N LYS A 291 17.38 13.45 -21.59
CA LYS A 291 18.31 13.37 -22.71
C LYS A 291 18.68 14.75 -23.26
N LYS A 292 17.72 15.66 -23.44
CA LYS A 292 17.96 17.04 -23.89
C LYS A 292 18.77 17.85 -22.89
N MET A 293 18.52 17.64 -21.60
CA MET A 293 19.26 18.29 -20.51
C MET A 293 20.66 17.67 -20.29
N GLY A 294 20.97 16.53 -20.92
CA GLY A 294 22.22 15.80 -20.72
C GLY A 294 22.28 15.06 -19.38
N LEU A 295 21.13 14.76 -18.78
CA LEU A 295 20.97 14.09 -17.49
C LEU A 295 20.61 12.61 -17.68
N TYR A 296 21.04 11.78 -16.74
CA TYR A 296 20.68 10.38 -16.66
C TYR A 296 20.23 10.03 -15.25
N TYR A 297 19.05 9.41 -15.15
CA TYR A 297 18.49 8.91 -13.91
C TYR A 297 18.15 7.43 -14.09
N GLU A 298 18.58 6.60 -13.14
CA GLU A 298 18.27 5.17 -13.13
C GLU A 298 16.78 4.93 -12.84
N ASN A 299 16.21 5.71 -11.92
CA ASN A 299 14.78 5.74 -11.65
C ASN A 299 14.16 7.04 -12.16
N LEU A 300 13.19 6.92 -13.07
CA LEU A 300 12.45 8.06 -13.65
C LEU A 300 11.16 8.37 -12.91
N GLU A 301 10.72 7.53 -11.96
CA GLU A 301 9.49 7.72 -11.20
C GLU A 301 9.49 9.04 -10.41
N PRO A 302 10.56 9.40 -9.66
CA PRO A 302 10.61 10.70 -8.98
C PRO A 302 10.63 11.88 -9.96
N VAL A 303 11.15 11.68 -11.18
CA VAL A 303 11.18 12.72 -12.22
C VAL A 303 9.76 12.96 -12.74
N VAL A 304 9.01 11.90 -12.99
CA VAL A 304 7.62 11.98 -13.44
C VAL A 304 6.73 12.60 -12.37
N GLU A 305 6.84 12.13 -11.12
CA GLU A 305 5.99 12.60 -10.02
C GLU A 305 6.30 14.04 -9.62
N ASN A 306 7.58 14.40 -9.44
CA ASN A 306 7.92 15.72 -8.91
C ASN A 306 7.94 16.84 -9.95
N TYR A 307 8.09 16.51 -11.24
CA TYR A 307 8.26 17.50 -12.30
C TYR A 307 7.23 17.34 -13.41
N ILE A 308 7.26 16.22 -14.14
CA ILE A 308 6.43 16.05 -15.36
C ILE A 308 4.94 16.21 -15.06
N SER A 309 4.43 15.52 -14.03
CA SER A 309 3.03 15.59 -13.64
C SER A 309 2.62 17.02 -13.28
N LYS A 310 3.46 17.74 -12.54
CA LYS A 310 3.23 19.14 -12.17
C LYS A 310 3.21 20.03 -13.40
N TRP A 311 4.15 19.89 -14.32
CA TRP A 311 4.23 20.69 -15.53
C TRP A 311 3.04 20.48 -16.46
N LEU A 312 2.58 19.24 -16.62
CA LEU A 312 1.37 18.92 -17.39
C LEU A 312 0.12 19.52 -16.72
N ASN A 313 0.02 19.44 -15.39
CA ASN A 313 -1.09 20.04 -14.63
C ASN A 313 -1.11 21.58 -14.71
N LEU A 314 0.04 22.23 -14.92
CA LEU A 314 0.13 23.67 -15.18
C LEU A 314 -0.35 24.05 -16.59
N GLY A 315 -0.66 23.06 -17.45
CA GLY A 315 -1.20 23.24 -18.80
C GLY A 315 -0.16 23.19 -19.92
N HIS A 316 1.10 22.87 -19.61
CA HIS A 316 2.13 22.72 -20.63
C HIS A 316 1.99 21.39 -21.39
N ASN A 317 2.26 21.41 -22.69
CA ASN A 317 2.25 20.20 -23.53
C ASN A 317 3.65 19.59 -23.64
N SER A 318 3.74 18.31 -24.02
CA SER A 318 5.01 17.59 -24.23
C SER A 318 5.99 18.35 -25.14
N THR A 319 5.50 18.90 -26.25
CA THR A 319 6.33 19.69 -27.18
C THR A 319 6.88 20.96 -26.54
N SER A 320 6.06 21.67 -25.77
CA SER A 320 6.46 22.89 -25.10
C SER A 320 7.55 22.63 -24.05
N LEU A 321 7.44 21.54 -23.29
CA LEU A 321 8.44 21.15 -22.29
C LEU A 321 9.76 20.74 -22.93
N LEU A 322 9.72 20.05 -24.07
CA LEU A 322 10.92 19.72 -24.84
C LEU A 322 11.61 20.94 -25.44
N ALA A 323 10.85 21.98 -25.82
CA ALA A 323 11.40 23.25 -26.28
C ALA A 323 12.05 24.04 -25.13
N LEU A 324 11.41 24.06 -23.96
CA LEU A 324 11.96 24.68 -22.75
C LEU A 324 13.21 23.96 -22.25
N ALA A 325 13.26 22.63 -22.34
CA ALA A 325 14.46 21.85 -22.03
C ALA A 325 15.63 22.23 -22.95
N ASP A 326 15.41 22.33 -24.26
CA ASP A 326 16.45 22.78 -25.20
C ASP A 326 16.91 24.21 -24.90
N TYR A 327 15.98 25.10 -24.56
CA TYR A 327 16.30 26.47 -24.18
C TYR A 327 17.16 26.54 -22.93
N CYS A 328 16.79 25.78 -21.89
CA CYS A 328 17.53 25.71 -20.64
C CYS A 328 18.96 25.23 -20.91
N PHE A 329 19.10 24.15 -21.69
CA PHE A 329 20.41 23.62 -22.05
C PHE A 329 21.29 24.65 -22.78
N LYS A 330 20.74 25.38 -23.76
CA LYS A 330 21.45 26.45 -24.49
C LYS A 330 21.86 27.61 -23.59
N ASN A 331 21.06 27.95 -22.58
CA ASN A 331 21.36 29.00 -21.61
C ASN A 331 22.17 28.52 -20.40
N SER A 332 22.83 27.37 -20.50
CA SER A 332 23.68 26.79 -19.44
C SER A 332 22.93 26.38 -18.17
N ILE A 333 21.61 26.20 -18.23
CA ILE A 333 20.81 25.57 -17.17
C ILE A 333 20.85 24.06 -17.41
N ARG A 334 21.44 23.29 -16.47
CA ARG A 334 21.70 21.85 -16.63
C ARG A 334 21.03 20.97 -15.57
N THR A 335 20.07 21.49 -14.81
CA THR A 335 19.36 20.76 -13.76
C THR A 335 17.86 20.78 -14.01
N LEU A 336 17.16 19.73 -13.55
CA LEU A 336 15.69 19.69 -13.61
C LEU A 336 15.06 20.78 -12.74
N GLU A 337 15.65 21.11 -11.59
CA GLU A 337 15.23 22.25 -10.75
C GLU A 337 15.36 23.58 -11.51
N GLY A 338 16.42 23.75 -12.29
CA GLY A 338 16.59 24.91 -13.14
C GLY A 338 15.49 25.00 -14.19
N LEU A 339 15.19 23.90 -14.87
CA LEU A 339 14.06 23.82 -15.80
C LEU A 339 12.73 24.12 -15.10
N ASP A 340 12.49 23.53 -13.92
CA ASP A 340 11.29 23.79 -13.12
C ASP A 340 11.12 25.28 -12.80
N SER A 341 12.19 25.95 -12.38
CA SER A 341 12.15 27.40 -12.12
C SER A 341 11.76 28.22 -13.35
N THR A 342 12.20 27.80 -14.56
CA THR A 342 11.82 28.47 -15.81
C THR A 342 10.36 28.21 -16.18
N VAL A 343 9.89 26.98 -16.02
CA VAL A 343 8.48 26.60 -16.25
C VAL A 343 7.57 27.41 -15.32
N LEU A 344 7.87 27.44 -14.02
CA LEU A 344 7.11 28.23 -13.04
C LEU A 344 7.14 29.73 -13.32
N LYS A 345 8.28 30.26 -13.80
CA LYS A 345 8.37 31.67 -14.18
C LYS A 345 7.46 31.98 -15.38
N LEU A 346 7.44 31.12 -16.39
CA LEU A 346 6.57 31.29 -17.57
C LEU A 346 5.10 31.18 -17.19
N TYR A 347 4.75 30.22 -16.33
CA TYR A 347 3.40 30.10 -15.79
C TYR A 347 2.96 31.36 -15.04
N LYS A 348 3.83 31.95 -14.19
CA LYS A 348 3.55 33.24 -13.51
C LYS A 348 3.35 34.41 -14.48
N LEU A 349 3.92 34.34 -15.68
CA LEU A 349 3.72 35.32 -16.74
C LEU A 349 2.49 35.03 -17.61
N GLY A 350 1.76 33.94 -17.34
CA GLY A 350 0.61 33.50 -18.13
C GLY A 350 0.99 32.79 -19.45
N ILE A 351 2.28 32.47 -19.63
CA ILE A 351 2.81 31.86 -20.85
C ILE A 351 2.78 30.35 -20.69
N VAL A 352 1.71 29.72 -21.20
CA VAL A 352 1.49 28.27 -21.06
C VAL A 352 1.39 27.56 -22.42
N SER A 353 0.89 28.25 -23.45
CA SER A 353 0.76 27.69 -24.80
C SER A 353 2.09 27.62 -25.54
N MET A 354 2.21 26.68 -26.48
CA MET A 354 3.38 26.55 -27.35
C MET A 354 3.63 27.83 -28.16
N GLU A 355 2.57 28.44 -28.69
CA GLU A 355 2.64 29.68 -29.47
C GLU A 355 3.19 30.84 -28.64
N ALA A 356 2.71 31.02 -27.41
CA ALA A 356 3.19 32.08 -26.52
C ALA A 356 4.65 31.82 -26.06
N ILE A 357 5.02 30.55 -25.88
CA ILE A 357 6.41 30.19 -25.58
C ILE A 357 7.31 30.51 -26.78
N GLU A 358 6.90 30.16 -27.99
CA GLU A 358 7.66 30.45 -29.21
C GLU A 358 7.81 31.97 -29.44
N GLU A 359 6.75 32.75 -29.25
CA GLU A 359 6.79 34.20 -29.35
C GLU A 359 7.74 34.81 -28.32
N TYR A 360 7.60 34.43 -27.04
CA TYR A 360 8.50 34.87 -25.98
C TYR A 360 9.97 34.48 -26.26
N MET A 361 10.20 33.30 -26.80
CA MET A 361 11.52 32.82 -27.17
C MET A 361 12.12 33.61 -28.34
N GLN A 362 11.31 33.95 -29.34
CA GLN A 362 11.71 34.81 -30.46
C GLN A 362 12.03 36.22 -30.00
N GLU A 363 11.24 36.79 -29.09
CA GLU A 363 11.52 38.08 -28.46
C GLU A 363 12.84 38.07 -27.68
N LEU A 364 13.12 37.00 -26.92
CA LEU A 364 14.39 36.88 -26.22
C LEU A 364 15.58 36.78 -27.18
N ILE A 365 15.45 36.02 -28.27
CA ILE A 365 16.51 35.89 -29.28
C ILE A 365 16.76 37.23 -29.98
N SER A 366 15.71 38.00 -30.30
CA SER A 366 15.85 39.31 -30.94
C SER A 366 16.48 40.33 -29.98
N LEU A 367 16.07 40.35 -28.71
CA LEU A 367 16.68 41.17 -27.65
C LEU A 367 18.16 40.84 -27.46
N ASP A 368 18.52 39.55 -27.39
CA ASP A 368 19.91 39.13 -27.25
C ASP A 368 20.75 39.53 -28.47
N LYS A 369 20.16 39.54 -29.67
CA LYS A 369 20.83 40.05 -30.87
C LYS A 369 21.09 41.56 -30.78
N GLU A 370 20.10 42.36 -30.36
CA GLU A 370 20.26 43.80 -30.14
C GLU A 370 21.35 44.09 -29.09
N ILE A 371 21.35 43.36 -27.97
CA ILE A 371 22.37 43.52 -26.92
C ILE A 371 23.75 43.12 -27.43
N LYS A 372 23.84 42.05 -28.23
CA LYS A 372 25.11 41.61 -28.83
C LYS A 372 25.68 42.67 -29.77
N GLU A 373 24.85 43.30 -30.60
CA GLU A 373 25.26 44.42 -31.46
C GLU A 373 25.79 45.61 -30.64
N ILE A 374 25.17 45.90 -29.49
CA ILE A 374 25.66 46.92 -28.54
C ILE A 374 27.04 46.52 -27.96
N LEU A 375 27.19 45.28 -27.50
CA LEU A 375 28.46 44.79 -26.95
C LEU A 375 29.59 44.82 -27.98
N GLU A 376 29.30 44.43 -29.23
CA GLU A 376 30.26 44.48 -30.35
C GLU A 376 30.70 45.92 -30.64
N LYS A 377 29.77 46.88 -30.68
CA LYS A 377 30.08 48.32 -30.85
C LYS A 377 30.90 48.90 -29.69
N LEU A 378 30.72 48.38 -28.48
CA LEU A 378 31.53 48.74 -27.32
C LEU A 378 32.92 48.07 -27.29
N GLY A 379 33.24 47.20 -28.25
CA GLY A 379 34.50 46.46 -28.32
C GLY A 379 34.58 45.26 -27.35
N ILE A 380 33.44 44.76 -26.86
CA ILE A 380 33.37 43.66 -25.90
C ILE A 380 32.97 42.38 -26.64
N SER A 381 33.91 41.45 -26.79
CA SER A 381 33.66 40.14 -27.40
C SER A 381 33.37 39.07 -26.34
N ARG A 382 32.13 39.05 -25.84
CA ARG A 382 31.63 38.00 -24.92
C ARG A 382 30.15 37.70 -25.17
N MET A 383 29.67 36.57 -24.66
CA MET A 383 28.24 36.22 -24.70
C MET A 383 27.40 37.18 -23.85
N VAL A 384 26.13 37.37 -24.25
CA VAL A 384 25.14 38.16 -23.49
C VAL A 384 24.89 37.49 -22.14
N THR A 385 24.98 38.27 -21.07
CA THR A 385 24.73 37.84 -19.70
C THR A 385 23.41 38.40 -19.18
N ASN A 386 22.91 37.83 -18.07
CA ASN A 386 21.69 38.33 -17.42
C ASN A 386 21.80 39.80 -16.98
N GLN A 387 23.01 40.28 -16.62
CA GLN A 387 23.22 41.69 -16.30
C GLN A 387 23.02 42.59 -17.51
N ASP A 388 23.50 42.17 -18.70
CA ASP A 388 23.31 42.94 -19.94
C ASP A 388 21.83 43.05 -20.30
N ARG A 389 21.07 41.94 -20.15
CA ARG A 389 19.61 41.93 -20.34
C ARG A 389 18.89 42.85 -19.38
N THR A 390 19.33 42.89 -18.12
CA THR A 390 18.74 43.76 -17.09
C THR A 390 18.97 45.23 -17.43
N TYR A 391 20.20 45.60 -17.80
CA TYR A 391 20.51 46.96 -18.24
C TYR A 391 19.69 47.35 -19.47
N TYR A 392 19.66 46.50 -20.49
CA TYR A 392 18.91 46.79 -21.71
C TYR A 392 17.41 46.96 -21.47
N LYS A 393 16.82 46.10 -20.62
CA LYS A 393 15.44 46.23 -20.18
C LYS A 393 15.20 47.57 -19.48
N THR A 394 16.08 47.96 -18.57
CA THR A 394 15.96 49.25 -17.89
C THR A 394 16.07 50.43 -18.84
N TRP A 395 16.96 50.38 -19.84
CA TRP A 395 17.10 51.47 -20.81
C TRP A 395 15.87 51.60 -21.70
N LYS A 396 15.35 50.49 -22.23
CA LYS A 396 14.28 50.47 -23.25
C LYS A 396 12.88 50.50 -22.65
N GLN A 397 12.64 49.81 -21.53
CA GLN A 397 11.31 49.68 -20.92
C GLN A 397 11.12 50.62 -19.73
N ASP A 398 12.05 50.63 -18.77
CA ASP A 398 11.88 51.41 -17.52
C ASP A 398 12.13 52.90 -17.75
N TRP A 399 13.19 53.24 -18.50
CA TRP A 399 13.57 54.63 -18.82
C TRP A 399 13.01 55.13 -20.15
N ASN A 400 12.44 54.22 -20.95
CA ASN A 400 11.84 54.49 -22.26
C ASN A 400 12.75 55.33 -23.20
N LEU A 401 14.06 55.04 -23.18
CA LEU A 401 15.03 55.73 -24.03
C LEU A 401 14.90 55.27 -25.48
N SER A 402 15.00 56.21 -26.42
CA SER A 402 14.98 55.87 -27.85
C SER A 402 16.22 55.07 -28.26
N SER A 403 16.07 54.22 -29.27
CA SER A 403 17.19 53.46 -29.86
C SER A 403 18.32 54.37 -30.33
N GLU A 404 17.99 55.58 -30.80
CA GLU A 404 18.95 56.59 -31.25
C GLU A 404 19.78 57.15 -30.09
N LEU A 405 19.16 57.43 -28.94
CA LEU A 405 19.88 57.86 -27.74
C LEU A 405 20.80 56.74 -27.23
N ILE A 406 20.32 55.50 -27.18
CA ILE A 406 21.15 54.35 -26.77
C ILE A 406 22.36 54.19 -27.71
N ALA A 407 22.16 54.30 -29.04
CA ALA A 407 23.24 54.23 -30.01
C ALA A 407 24.29 55.34 -29.81
N LEU A 408 23.85 56.58 -29.57
CA LEU A 408 24.76 57.69 -29.25
C LEU A 408 25.54 57.43 -27.95
N GLY A 409 24.86 56.93 -26.92
CA GLY A 409 25.50 56.55 -25.67
C GLY A 409 26.58 55.48 -25.88
N VAL A 410 26.32 54.50 -26.74
CA VAL A 410 27.27 53.44 -27.11
C VAL A 410 28.50 54.03 -27.79
N GLU A 411 28.33 54.94 -28.75
CA GLU A 411 29.45 55.63 -29.42
C GLU A 411 30.30 56.44 -28.42
N MET A 412 29.67 57.17 -27.50
CA MET A 412 30.37 57.95 -26.47
C MET A 412 31.11 57.09 -25.43
N SER A 413 30.67 55.84 -25.27
CA SER A 413 31.19 54.89 -24.28
C SER A 413 32.25 53.94 -24.86
N ALA A 414 32.29 53.78 -26.18
CA ALA A 414 33.27 52.96 -26.87
C ALA A 414 34.71 53.44 -26.57
N GLY A 415 35.59 52.50 -26.24
CA GLY A 415 36.99 52.78 -25.91
C GLY A 415 37.26 53.34 -24.50
N LYS A 416 36.23 53.53 -23.65
CA LYS A 416 36.41 53.92 -22.24
C LYS A 416 36.82 52.73 -21.37
N PHE A 417 37.39 52.98 -20.18
CA PHE A 417 37.61 51.93 -19.20
C PHE A 417 36.26 51.38 -18.72
N GLN A 418 36.06 50.05 -18.84
CA GLN A 418 34.78 49.37 -18.58
C GLN A 418 33.59 49.98 -19.36
N PRO A 419 33.58 49.87 -20.71
CA PRO A 419 32.63 50.58 -21.59
C PRO A 419 31.16 50.40 -21.23
N LEU A 420 30.74 49.19 -20.85
CA LEU A 420 29.35 48.90 -20.51
C LEU A 420 28.90 49.54 -19.19
N GLN A 421 29.77 49.61 -18.19
CA GLN A 421 29.45 50.28 -16.92
C GLN A 421 29.39 51.80 -17.10
N TYR A 422 30.31 52.34 -17.92
CA TYR A 422 30.29 53.73 -18.32
C TYR A 422 29.01 54.08 -19.08
N LEU A 423 28.60 53.25 -20.04
CA LEU A 423 27.34 53.38 -20.76
C LEU A 423 26.15 53.40 -19.81
N ASN A 424 26.04 52.43 -18.90
CA ASN A 424 24.92 52.39 -17.96
C ASN A 424 24.86 53.66 -17.08
N LYS A 425 26.02 54.15 -16.62
CA LYS A 425 26.11 55.39 -15.84
C LYS A 425 25.71 56.62 -16.68
N LEU A 426 26.14 56.68 -17.94
CA LEU A 426 25.79 57.74 -18.87
C LEU A 426 24.27 57.79 -19.11
N LEU A 427 23.67 56.65 -19.47
CA LEU A 427 22.23 56.54 -19.72
C LEU A 427 21.40 56.82 -18.45
N SER A 428 21.87 56.38 -17.28
CA SER A 428 21.23 56.69 -15.99
C SER A 428 21.21 58.18 -15.70
N ASN A 429 22.31 58.88 -16.01
CA ASN A 429 22.38 60.34 -15.86
C ASN A 429 21.48 61.06 -16.86
N TRP A 430 21.39 60.58 -18.12
CA TRP A 430 20.46 61.14 -19.11
C TRP A 430 19.01 60.98 -18.67
N HIS A 431 18.64 59.82 -18.15
CA HIS A 431 17.30 59.60 -17.59
C HIS A 431 17.04 60.53 -16.38
N THR A 432 17.97 60.59 -15.42
CA THR A 432 17.83 61.43 -14.21
C THR A 432 17.69 62.92 -14.56
N ASN A 433 18.40 63.39 -15.58
CA ASN A 433 18.35 64.77 -16.05
C ASN A 433 17.30 65.00 -17.15
N SER A 434 16.43 64.01 -17.42
CA SER A 434 15.37 64.08 -18.43
C SER A 434 15.84 64.50 -19.82
N VAL A 435 17.06 64.11 -20.21
CA VAL A 435 17.64 64.37 -21.53
C VAL A 435 16.90 63.53 -22.56
N LYS A 436 16.14 64.19 -23.45
CA LYS A 436 15.28 63.52 -24.44
C LYS A 436 15.68 63.79 -25.90
N THR A 437 16.60 64.72 -26.14
CA THR A 437 17.01 65.11 -27.50
C THR A 437 18.46 64.73 -27.79
N LEU A 438 18.76 64.43 -29.06
CA LEU A 438 20.10 64.02 -29.50
C LEU A 438 21.15 65.13 -29.28
N ASP A 439 20.75 66.40 -29.36
CA ASP A 439 21.66 67.53 -29.22
C ASP A 439 22.03 67.83 -27.77
N GLU A 440 21.11 67.61 -26.83
CA GLU A 440 21.39 67.67 -25.39
C GLU A 440 22.31 66.51 -24.96
N ALA A 441 22.09 65.31 -25.51
CA ALA A 441 22.88 64.14 -25.19
C ALA A 441 24.33 64.23 -25.71
N LYS A 442 24.56 64.79 -26.92
CA LYS A 442 25.91 64.99 -27.50
C LYS A 442 26.78 65.94 -26.67
N ASN A 443 26.17 66.96 -26.09
CA ASN A 443 26.87 67.98 -25.29
C ASN A 443 26.93 67.62 -23.79
N TYR A 444 26.36 66.48 -23.40
CA TYR A 444 26.32 66.05 -22.01
C TYR A 444 27.65 65.43 -21.58
N ILE A 445 28.36 66.12 -20.69
CA ILE A 445 29.57 65.61 -20.06
C ILE A 445 29.18 64.99 -18.73
N ILE A 446 29.60 63.75 -18.46
CA ILE A 446 29.39 63.13 -17.15
C ILE A 446 30.13 63.99 -16.12
N PRO A 447 29.45 64.58 -15.12
CA PRO A 447 30.13 65.34 -14.09
C PRO A 447 31.11 64.41 -13.35
N GLU A 448 32.39 64.79 -13.31
CA GLU A 448 33.39 64.13 -12.49
C GLU A 448 32.98 64.30 -11.02
N LYS A 449 32.38 63.27 -10.42
CA LYS A 449 32.38 63.17 -8.96
C LYS A 449 33.82 62.90 -8.52
N ALA A 450 34.38 63.80 -7.72
CA ALA A 450 35.57 63.55 -6.94
C ALA A 450 35.44 62.19 -6.22
N PRO A 451 36.54 61.42 -6.07
CA PRO A 451 36.47 60.12 -5.42
C PRO A 451 35.99 60.29 -3.98
N GLU A 452 34.77 59.85 -3.71
CA GLU A 452 34.35 59.61 -2.32
C GLU A 452 35.26 58.51 -1.78
N LYS A 453 35.91 58.82 -0.65
CA LYS A 453 36.79 57.89 0.06
C LYS A 453 36.03 56.59 0.29
N VAL A 454 36.56 55.50 -0.28
CA VAL A 454 36.21 54.14 0.11
C VAL A 454 36.38 54.04 1.62
N SER A 455 35.28 54.01 2.38
CA SER A 455 35.36 53.60 3.77
C SER A 455 35.82 52.14 3.74
N LYS A 456 37.01 51.87 4.25
CA LYS A 456 37.44 50.50 4.55
C LYS A 456 36.31 49.85 5.35
N ASN A 457 35.66 48.84 4.79
CA ASN A 457 34.84 47.92 5.55
C ASN A 457 35.72 47.37 6.67
N LYS A 458 35.52 47.87 7.89
CA LYS A 458 35.91 47.13 9.09
C LYS A 458 35.00 45.90 9.06
N GLY A 459 35.58 44.72 8.83
CA GLY A 459 34.86 43.47 9.04
C GLY A 459 34.20 43.51 10.42
N ARG A 460 32.88 43.29 10.45
CA ARG A 460 32.18 43.03 11.70
C ARG A 460 32.75 41.73 12.26
N SER A 461 33.55 41.84 13.33
CA SER A 461 33.87 40.73 14.20
C SER A 461 32.72 40.62 15.20
N TYR A 462 31.88 39.61 15.06
CA TYR A 462 30.87 39.29 16.08
C TYR A 462 31.57 38.78 17.34
N LYS A 463 31.09 39.16 18.52
CA LYS A 463 31.52 38.54 19.77
C LYS A 463 30.86 37.16 19.89
N LYS A 464 31.51 36.23 20.59
CA LYS A 464 31.08 34.83 20.72
C LYS A 464 29.62 34.70 21.21
N GLU A 465 29.19 35.60 22.09
CA GLU A 465 27.82 35.68 22.62
C GLU A 465 26.76 36.11 21.56
N GLU A 466 27.14 36.86 20.52
CA GLU A 466 26.24 37.24 19.39
C GLU A 466 26.18 36.14 18.32
N LEU A 467 27.19 35.27 18.24
CA LEU A 467 27.19 34.09 17.37
C LEU A 467 26.32 32.98 17.97
N ASP A 468 26.38 32.75 19.28
CA ASP A 468 25.58 31.72 19.96
C ASP A 468 24.06 32.04 19.85
N ALA A 469 23.66 33.30 19.90
CA ALA A 469 22.26 33.73 19.69
C ALA A 469 21.71 33.51 18.26
N LEU A 470 22.59 33.28 17.27
CA LEU A 470 22.22 33.03 15.87
C LEU A 470 22.05 31.54 15.55
N PHE A 471 22.52 30.65 16.43
CA PHE A 471 22.36 29.20 16.30
C PHE A 471 21.22 28.63 17.15
N ASP A 472 20.76 29.32 18.19
CA ASP A 472 19.58 28.93 18.97
C ASP A 472 18.24 29.14 18.24
N SER A 473 18.22 29.85 17.10
CA SER A 473 17.00 30.06 16.30
C SER A 473 16.82 29.05 15.15
N LEU A 474 17.53 27.92 15.18
CA LEU A 474 17.49 26.88 14.13
C LEU A 474 17.05 25.48 14.61
N GLU A 475 16.62 25.33 15.88
CA GLU A 475 16.03 24.07 16.37
C GLU A 475 14.49 24.09 16.47
N GLU A 476 13.80 25.15 16.03
CA GLU A 476 12.34 25.17 15.88
C GLU A 476 11.91 25.39 14.42
N ILE A 477 12.23 24.41 13.56
CA ILE A 477 11.37 24.11 12.41
C ILE A 477 11.16 22.60 12.44
N GLU A 478 10.04 22.20 13.04
CA GLU A 478 9.49 20.86 12.91
C GLU A 478 9.34 20.48 11.43
N LEU A 479 9.92 19.34 11.07
CA LEU A 479 9.45 18.48 10.00
C LEU A 479 9.25 17.09 10.58
#